data_AF-A0A7J4Q2M3-F1
#
_entry.id   AF-A0A7J4Q2M3-F1
#
_cell.length_a   1.000
_cell.length_b   1.000
_cell.length_c   1.000
_cell.angle_alpha   90.00
_cell.angle_beta   90.00
_cell.angle_gamma   90.00
#
_symmetry.space_group_name_H-M   'P 1'
#
loop_
_entity.id
_entity.type
_entity.pdbx_description
1 polymer ?
#
loop_
_entity_poly.entity_id
_entity_poly.type
_entity_poly.pdbx_seq_one_letter_code
_entity_poly.pdbx_strand_id
1 'polypeptide(L)'
;MDEITQKLLTEKMIPIAPMNGEKFEKLRISVDGYNAECFIFQRINSDKIIILFKKEHPEFGKEFGTKYFQFKEPGKMIWGHSTKYMHIKIA
;
A
#
# COMPACT_ATOMS: atom_id res chain seq x y z
N MET A 1 -14.83 7.31 24.47
CA MET A 1 -13.51 6.65 24.36
C MET A 1 -13.70 5.39 23.54
N ASP A 2 -13.32 5.22 22.27
CA ASP A 2 -12.59 6.03 21.28
C ASP A 2 -13.02 5.47 19.91
N GLU A 3 -14.08 5.99 19.29
CA GLU A 3 -14.50 5.60 17.92
C GLU A 3 -13.70 6.32 16.83
N ILE A 4 -12.40 6.51 17.08
CA ILE A 4 -11.41 6.81 16.04
C ILE A 4 -10.41 5.67 16.08
N THR A 5 -10.89 4.46 15.80
CA THR A 5 -9.99 3.47 15.20
C THR A 5 -9.64 4.04 13.84
N GLN A 6 -8.56 4.83 13.78
CA GLN A 6 -7.88 5.13 12.53
C GLN A 6 -7.85 3.80 11.77
N LYS A 7 -8.48 3.71 10.61
CA LYS A 7 -8.57 2.45 9.87
C LYS A 7 -7.17 2.10 9.36
N LEU A 8 -6.40 1.43 10.22
CA LEU A 8 -5.03 1.06 9.98
C LEU A 8 -5.02 -0.09 8.97
N LEU A 9 -4.23 0.06 7.91
CA LEU A 9 -4.21 -0.91 6.82
C LEU A 9 -3.54 -2.21 7.27
N THR A 10 -4.12 -3.36 6.90
CA THR A 10 -3.47 -4.67 6.98
C THR A 10 -3.36 -5.27 5.58
N GLU A 11 -2.39 -6.18 5.38
CA GLU A 11 -2.13 -6.81 4.07
C GLU A 11 -3.38 -7.45 3.45
N LYS A 12 -4.19 -8.13 4.28
CA LYS A 12 -5.42 -8.82 3.85
C LYS A 12 -6.49 -7.90 3.28
N MET A 13 -6.41 -6.60 3.55
CA MET A 13 -7.36 -5.60 3.04
C MET A 13 -6.98 -5.10 1.64
N ILE A 14 -5.77 -5.39 1.17
CA ILE A 14 -5.26 -4.86 -0.10
C ILE A 14 -5.82 -5.72 -1.24
N PRO A 15 -6.50 -5.11 -2.23
CA PRO A 15 -7.05 -5.86 -3.36
C PRO A 15 -5.91 -6.40 -4.23
N ILE A 16 -6.09 -7.61 -4.74
CA ILE A 16 -5.16 -8.24 -5.67
C ILE A 16 -5.59 -7.91 -7.10
N ALA A 17 -4.68 -7.38 -7.91
CA ALA A 17 -4.92 -7.10 -9.31
C ALA A 17 -5.18 -8.41 -10.09
N PRO A 18 -6.25 -8.48 -10.90
CA PRO A 18 -6.58 -9.66 -11.66
C PRO A 18 -5.57 -9.87 -12.81
N MET A 19 -5.19 -11.13 -13.07
CA MET A 19 -4.17 -11.47 -14.08
C MET A 19 -4.65 -11.27 -15.54
N ASN A 20 -5.96 -11.23 -15.76
CA ASN A 20 -6.58 -11.10 -17.08
C ASN A 20 -6.70 -9.65 -17.58
N GLY A 21 -6.18 -8.67 -16.82
CA GLY A 21 -6.19 -7.26 -17.19
C GLY A 21 -7.54 -6.56 -17.01
N GLU A 22 -8.51 -7.21 -16.34
CA GLU A 22 -9.77 -6.57 -16.00
C GLU A 22 -9.58 -5.35 -15.10
N LYS A 23 -10.48 -4.37 -15.25
CA LYS A 23 -10.54 -3.24 -14.34
C LYS A 23 -10.94 -3.75 -12.97
N PHE A 24 -10.24 -3.28 -11.94
CA PHE A 24 -10.52 -3.60 -10.56
C PHE A 24 -10.42 -2.32 -9.72
N GLU A 25 -11.07 -2.33 -8.55
CA GLU A 25 -11.01 -1.22 -7.62
C GLU A 25 -9.73 -1.29 -6.79
N LYS A 26 -8.97 -0.19 -6.80
CA LYS A 26 -7.79 -0.03 -5.96
C LYS A 26 -8.24 0.50 -4.60
N LEU A 27 -7.53 0.11 -3.55
CA LEU A 27 -7.82 0.60 -2.22
C LEU A 27 -7.28 2.01 -2.04
N ARG A 28 -8.13 2.94 -1.62
CA ARG A 28 -7.71 4.31 -1.31
C ARG A 28 -7.02 4.36 0.05
N ILE A 29 -5.83 4.93 0.06
CA ILE A 29 -4.99 5.01 1.26
C ILE A 29 -4.33 6.38 1.39
N SER A 30 -3.82 6.67 2.57
CA SER A 30 -2.89 7.75 2.84
C SER A 30 -1.56 7.14 3.28
N VAL A 31 -0.46 7.54 2.64
CA VAL A 31 0.91 7.15 2.99
C VAL A 31 1.62 8.37 3.53
N ASP A 32 1.92 8.38 4.83
CA ASP A 32 2.57 9.50 5.53
C ASP A 32 1.90 10.87 5.24
N GLY A 33 0.56 10.87 5.07
CA GLY A 33 -0.24 12.05 4.76
C GLY A 33 -0.52 12.29 3.27
N TYR A 34 0.13 11.56 2.37
CA TYR A 34 -0.08 11.68 0.92
C TYR A 34 -1.17 10.73 0.43
N ASN A 35 -2.16 11.26 -0.27
CA ASN A 35 -3.25 10.47 -0.84
C ASN A 35 -2.75 9.58 -1.98
N ALA A 36 -3.07 8.29 -1.89
CA ALA A 36 -2.67 7.28 -2.85
C ALA A 36 -3.76 6.20 -3.03
N GLU A 37 -3.51 5.32 -3.98
CA GLU A 37 -4.27 4.09 -4.18
C GLU A 37 -3.29 2.91 -4.15
N CYS A 38 -3.67 1.79 -3.52
CA CYS A 38 -2.81 0.61 -3.44
C CYS A 38 -3.50 -0.68 -3.85
N PHE A 39 -2.68 -1.62 -4.31
CA PHE A 39 -3.09 -2.98 -4.66
C PHE A 39 -1.88 -3.93 -4.64
N ILE A 40 -2.15 -5.23 -4.57
CA ILE A 40 -1.15 -6.28 -4.75
C ILE A 40 -1.14 -6.67 -6.23
N PHE A 41 0.02 -6.61 -6.85
CA PHE A 41 0.28 -7.18 -8.16
C PHE A 41 0.89 -8.57 -7.99
N GLN A 42 0.06 -9.60 -8.13
CA GLN A 42 0.46 -11.00 -7.99
C GLN A 42 1.08 -11.52 -9.29
N ARG A 43 2.26 -12.14 -9.18
CA ARG A 43 2.95 -12.83 -10.28
C ARG A 43 3.35 -14.22 -9.80
N ILE A 44 3.59 -15.12 -10.74
CA ILE A 44 3.88 -16.56 -10.50
C ILE A 44 4.98 -16.77 -9.44
N ASN A 45 5.95 -15.87 -9.32
CA ASN A 45 7.09 -16.05 -8.42
C ASN A 45 7.14 -15.09 -7.22
N SER A 46 6.42 -13.97 -7.22
CA SER A 46 6.46 -12.99 -6.11
C SER A 46 5.34 -11.96 -6.23
N ASP A 47 4.64 -11.73 -5.12
CA ASP A 47 3.69 -10.62 -4.99
C ASP A 47 4.43 -9.29 -4.82
N LYS A 48 3.86 -8.22 -5.38
CA LYS A 48 4.36 -6.86 -5.20
C LYS A 48 3.24 -5.97 -4.70
N ILE A 49 3.50 -5.15 -3.69
CA ILE A 49 2.61 -4.04 -3.39
C ILE A 49 2.94 -2.87 -4.33
N ILE A 50 1.90 -2.29 -4.93
CA ILE A 50 1.98 -1.10 -5.76
C ILE A 50 1.17 0.01 -5.09
N ILE A 51 1.76 1.20 -4.99
CA ILE A 51 1.16 2.41 -4.43
C ILE A 51 1.25 3.51 -5.48
N LEU A 52 0.10 4.03 -5.90
CA LEU A 52 -0.03 5.09 -6.89
C LEU A 52 -0.42 6.39 -6.17
N PHE A 53 0.45 7.40 -6.20
CA PHE A 53 0.18 8.67 -5.54
C PHE A 53 -0.65 9.59 -6.43
N LYS A 54 -1.69 10.22 -5.86
CA LYS A 54 -2.52 11.18 -6.60
C LYS A 54 -1.76 12.44 -7.02
N LYS A 55 -0.79 12.85 -6.19
CA LYS A 55 0.18 13.92 -6.46
C LYS A 55 1.57 13.34 -6.31
N GLU A 56 2.55 13.92 -7.00
CA GLU A 56 3.93 13.45 -6.94
C GLU A 56 4.46 13.48 -5.50
N HIS A 57 4.92 12.33 -5.01
CA HIS A 57 5.52 12.18 -3.70
C HIS A 57 6.99 12.60 -3.77
N PRO A 58 7.50 13.39 -2.81
CA PRO A 58 8.88 13.90 -2.86
C PRO A 58 9.95 12.79 -2.89
N GLU A 59 9.72 11.66 -2.21
CA GLU A 59 10.66 10.52 -2.22
C GLU A 59 10.38 9.49 -3.33
N PHE A 60 9.11 9.32 -3.73
CA PHE A 60 8.68 8.15 -4.53
C PHE A 60 8.14 8.53 -5.92
N GLY A 61 8.02 9.81 -6.24
CA GLY A 61 7.38 10.25 -7.47
C GLY A 61 5.90 9.87 -7.51
N LYS A 62 5.43 9.40 -8.67
CA LYS A 62 4.02 9.04 -8.88
C LYS A 62 3.66 7.61 -8.46
N GLU A 63 4.64 6.73 -8.35
CA GLU A 63 4.43 5.31 -8.08
C GLU A 63 5.55 4.75 -7.20
N PHE A 64 5.17 3.97 -6.18
CA PHE A 64 6.07 3.14 -5.41
C PHE A 64 5.68 1.66 -5.56
N GLY A 65 6.66 0.80 -5.83
CA GLY A 65 6.43 -0.64 -5.98
C GLY A 65 7.55 -1.47 -5.35
N THR A 66 7.19 -2.46 -4.54
CA THR A 66 8.18 -3.37 -3.92
C THR A 66 7.61 -4.77 -3.75
N LYS A 67 8.47 -5.78 -3.88
CA LYS A 67 8.18 -7.19 -3.51
C LYS A 67 8.55 -7.50 -2.05
N TYR A 68 9.35 -6.64 -1.43
CA TYR A 68 9.77 -6.78 -0.05
C TYR A 68 8.98 -5.78 0.76
N PHE A 69 7.84 -6.22 1.28
CA PHE A 69 7.02 -5.45 2.20
C PHE A 69 6.52 -6.35 3.32
N GLN A 70 6.33 -5.78 4.51
CA GLN A 70 5.76 -6.48 5.65
C GLN A 70 5.02 -5.49 6.55
N PHE A 71 3.78 -5.80 6.88
CA PHE A 71 3.03 -5.09 7.92
C PHE A 71 3.35 -5.72 9.28
N LYS A 72 4.23 -5.09 10.08
CA LYS A 72 4.52 -5.56 11.45
C LYS A 72 3.40 -5.26 12.42
N GLU A 73 2.74 -4.13 12.20
CA GLU A 73 1.60 -3.65 12.97
C GLU A 73 0.64 -2.98 11.97
N PRO A 74 -0.68 -2.96 12.25
CA PRO A 74 -1.64 -2.32 11.37
C PRO A 74 -1.20 -0.90 11.03
N GLY A 75 -1.20 -0.58 9.75
CA GLY A 75 -0.85 0.75 9.24
C GLY A 75 0.62 1.13 9.30
N LYS A 76 1.54 0.18 9.58
CA LYS A 76 2.97 0.39 9.42
C LYS A 76 3.58 -0.69 8.56
N MET A 77 3.99 -0.30 7.36
CA MET A 77 4.59 -1.20 6.39
C MET A 77 6.09 -0.95 6.33
N ILE A 78 6.87 -1.97 6.64
CA ILE A 78 8.32 -2.00 6.38
C ILE A 78 8.52 -2.42 4.93
N TRP A 79 9.53 -1.87 4.26
CA TRP A 79 9.82 -2.20 2.88
C TRP A 79 11.31 -2.25 2.53
N GLY A 80 11.62 -3.02 1.48
CA GLY A 80 12.99 -3.24 1.02
C GLY A 80 13.78 -4.15 1.96
N HIS A 81 15.10 -4.03 1.90
CA HIS A 81 16.04 -4.73 2.80
C HIS A 81 16.51 -3.86 3.97
N SER A 82 15.93 -2.67 4.13
CA SER A 82 16.29 -1.71 5.18
C SER A 82 15.29 -1.71 6.33
N THR A 83 15.58 -0.98 7.41
CA THR A 83 14.64 -0.68 8.51
C THR A 83 13.67 0.47 8.19
N LYS A 84 13.53 0.83 6.90
CA LYS A 84 12.60 1.87 6.46
C LYS A 84 11.16 1.39 6.61
N TYR A 85 10.27 2.30 6.99
CA TYR A 85 8.84 2.06 7.10
C TYR A 85 8.05 3.26 6.61
N MET A 86 6.80 3.04 6.25
CA MET A 86 5.82 4.07 5.94
C MET A 86 4.56 3.84 6.75
N HIS A 87 3.88 4.92 7.14
CA HIS A 87 2.59 4.82 7.81
C HIS A 87 1.47 4.86 6.78
N ILE A 88 0.61 3.85 6.82
CA ILE A 88 -0.48 3.68 5.88
C ILE A 88 -1.82 3.66 6.60
N LYS A 89 -2.75 4.48 6.14
CA LYS A 89 -4.13 4.55 6.65
C LYS A 89 -5.11 4.38 5.50
N ILE A 90 -6.25 3.77 5.77
CA ILE A 90 -7.36 3.72 4.80
C ILE A 90 -7.96 5.14 4.73
N ALA A 91 -8.19 5.62 3.51
CA ALA A 91 -8.71 6.96 3.21
C ALA A 91 -10.18 6.94 2.78
#